data_AF-A0A6A7A392-F1
#
_entry.id   AF-A0A6A7A392-F1
#
_cell.length_a   1.000
_cell.length_b   1.000
_cell.length_c   1.000
_cell.angle_alpha   90.00
_cell.angle_beta   90.00
_cell.angle_gamma   90.00
#
_symmetry.space_group_name_H-M   'P 1'
#
loop_
_entity.id
_entity.type
_entity.pdbx_description
1 polymer ?
#
loop_
_entity_poly.entity_id
_entity_poly.type
_entity_poly.pdbx_seq_one_letter_code
_entity_poly.pdbx_strand_id
1 'polypeptide(L)'
;DNKNLCGICGYAKSKLEERAERKRPRRLDSEIAGVVPRKSTGKLHKPPQVRAASENVTSSSPHTVTEKPRNRLRKQNEPPTLPHTSEPAVDLFILEYESYPTSSEPGKVLGVYSTLNSVTSGAFAHGAYTFSREGLLHSNEYLSLTGRIKLARTAVQRTGVRAFVPERSDSLHGESVRLDIPHPEPNERHKSEEKLIMRDAVFLAVRTGPQAASWIGVFADKSLAWGACLKDKAMCAVSGTLCDEARTIGDNNMPQITGRLIGSGHFTWMVDECVIDDSRPTPKQAVRDV
;
A
#
# COMPACT_ATOMS: atom_id res chain seq x y z
N ASP A 1 -14.94 -16.35 35.41
CA ASP A 1 -15.95 -15.29 35.30
C ASP A 1 -15.30 -13.94 35.07
N ASN A 2 -15.39 -13.40 33.85
CA ASN A 2 -15.39 -11.95 33.63
C ASN A 2 -16.00 -11.66 32.26
N LYS A 3 -17.24 -11.17 32.34
CA LYS A 3 -18.07 -10.69 31.24
C LYS A 3 -17.67 -9.27 30.87
N ASN A 4 -18.07 -8.89 29.65
CA ASN A 4 -18.25 -7.53 29.13
C ASN A 4 -17.04 -6.87 28.49
N LEU A 5 -16.95 -7.04 27.17
CA LEU A 5 -16.66 -5.96 26.20
C LEU A 5 -17.30 -6.35 24.86
N CYS A 6 -18.63 -6.39 24.85
CA CYS A 6 -19.42 -6.59 23.65
C CYS A 6 -19.68 -5.22 23.00
N GLY A 7 -18.71 -4.74 22.23
CA GLY A 7 -18.95 -3.62 21.30
C GLY A 7 -20.00 -4.03 20.26
N ILE A 8 -20.65 -3.05 19.64
CA ILE A 8 -21.72 -3.21 18.64
C ILE A 8 -21.34 -4.18 17.50
N CYS A 9 -20.04 -4.40 17.27
CA CYS A 9 -19.49 -5.37 16.31
C CYS A 9 -19.67 -6.85 16.73
N GLY A 10 -19.77 -7.15 18.03
CA GLY A 10 -19.97 -8.52 18.53
C GLY A 10 -21.36 -9.09 18.25
N TYR A 11 -22.38 -8.24 18.18
CA TYR A 11 -23.77 -8.67 17.97
C TYR A 11 -24.00 -9.19 16.54
N ALA A 12 -23.37 -8.57 15.55
CA ALA A 12 -23.46 -8.99 14.14
C ALA A 12 -22.81 -10.36 13.92
N LYS A 13 -21.65 -10.60 14.54
CA LYS A 13 -20.94 -11.89 14.44
C LYS A 13 -21.73 -13.02 15.10
N SER A 14 -22.25 -12.79 16.32
CA SER A 14 -23.07 -13.76 17.05
C SER A 14 -24.35 -14.15 16.29
N LYS A 15 -25.04 -13.19 15.66
CA LYS A 15 -26.24 -13.48 14.87
C LYS A 15 -25.97 -14.26 13.58
N LEU A 16 -24.78 -14.12 13.00
CA LEU A 16 -24.38 -14.83 11.78
C LEU A 16 -23.98 -16.27 12.09
N GLU A 17 -23.27 -16.49 13.21
CA GLU A 17 -22.92 -17.82 13.72
C GLU A 17 -24.17 -18.64 14.14
N GLU A 18 -25.13 -18.00 14.82
CA GLU A 18 -26.41 -18.63 15.22
C GLU A 18 -27.21 -19.15 14.00
N ARG A 19 -27.16 -18.45 12.86
CA ARG A 19 -27.80 -18.89 11.61
C ARG A 19 -27.05 -19.99 10.87
N ALA A 20 -25.73 -20.06 11.04
CA ALA A 20 -24.91 -21.11 10.43
C ALA A 20 -25.10 -22.45 11.14
N GLU A 21 -25.25 -22.44 12.47
CA GLU A 21 -25.48 -23.67 13.25
C GLU A 21 -26.86 -24.28 13.02
N ARG A 22 -27.91 -23.46 12.89
CA ARG A 22 -29.28 -23.96 12.60
C ARG A 22 -29.43 -24.60 11.22
N LYS A 23 -28.46 -24.40 10.31
CA LYS A 23 -28.46 -24.99 8.96
C LYS A 23 -27.53 -26.18 8.81
N ARG A 24 -26.84 -26.62 9.86
CA ARG A 24 -26.05 -27.86 9.79
C ARG A 24 -27.01 -29.06 9.86
N PRO A 25 -27.16 -29.84 8.77
CA PRO A 25 -27.89 -31.09 8.86
C PRO A 25 -27.15 -32.01 9.84
N ARG A 26 -27.85 -32.46 10.88
CA ARG A 26 -27.39 -33.54 11.78
C ARG A 26 -27.08 -34.76 10.93
N ARG A 27 -25.80 -35.02 10.67
CA ARG A 27 -25.35 -36.32 10.17
C ARG A 27 -25.38 -37.29 11.35
N LEU A 28 -26.27 -38.26 11.24
CA LEU A 28 -26.24 -39.50 12.01
C LEU A 28 -25.07 -40.34 11.49
N ASP A 29 -24.30 -40.87 12.43
CA ASP A 29 -23.27 -41.86 12.20
C ASP A 29 -23.87 -43.17 11.68
N SER A 30 -23.26 -43.72 10.63
CA SER A 30 -23.15 -45.17 10.41
C SER A 30 -22.12 -45.42 9.31
N GLU A 31 -21.17 -46.29 9.63
CA GLU A 31 -20.16 -46.82 8.72
C GLU A 31 -20.79 -47.74 7.65
N ILE A 32 -20.18 -47.78 6.46
CA ILE A 32 -19.63 -48.98 5.79
C ILE A 32 -19.30 -48.63 4.32
N ALA A 33 -18.21 -49.25 3.85
CA ALA A 33 -17.52 -49.13 2.57
C ALA A 33 -18.36 -49.08 1.28
N GLY A 34 -17.83 -48.42 0.25
CA GLY A 34 -18.32 -48.60 -1.12
C GLY A 34 -17.85 -47.53 -2.12
N VAL A 35 -17.15 -47.99 -3.16
CA VAL A 35 -16.59 -47.27 -4.30
C VAL A 35 -17.64 -46.45 -5.08
N VAL A 36 -17.22 -45.28 -5.62
CA VAL A 36 -17.43 -44.75 -7.00
C VAL A 36 -17.36 -43.21 -6.99
N PRO A 37 -16.50 -42.56 -7.81
CA PRO A 37 -16.49 -41.11 -7.96
C PRO A 37 -17.49 -40.67 -9.05
N ARG A 38 -18.57 -39.98 -8.66
CA ARG A 38 -19.45 -39.27 -9.61
C ARG A 38 -19.10 -37.79 -9.65
N LYS A 39 -18.62 -37.35 -10.83
CA LYS A 39 -18.46 -35.96 -11.24
C LYS A 39 -19.83 -35.25 -11.17
N SER A 40 -20.00 -34.27 -10.29
CA SER A 40 -21.11 -33.33 -10.34
C SER A 40 -20.66 -32.04 -11.02
N THR A 41 -21.10 -31.85 -12.25
CA THR A 41 -21.00 -30.58 -12.96
C THR A 41 -22.02 -29.61 -12.36
N GLY A 42 -21.54 -28.66 -11.57
CA GLY A 42 -22.35 -27.57 -11.04
C GLY A 42 -22.88 -26.71 -12.19
N LYS A 43 -24.14 -26.94 -12.56
CA LYS A 43 -24.86 -26.09 -13.51
C LYS A 43 -25.12 -24.75 -12.84
N LEU A 44 -24.48 -23.71 -13.35
CA LEU A 44 -24.75 -22.32 -13.04
C LEU A 44 -26.24 -22.05 -13.34
N HIS A 45 -27.04 -21.79 -12.32
CA HIS A 45 -28.46 -21.50 -12.48
C HIS A 45 -28.63 -20.20 -13.29
N LYS A 46 -29.33 -20.29 -14.42
CA LYS A 46 -29.77 -19.13 -15.20
C LYS A 46 -30.73 -18.29 -14.36
N PRO A 47 -30.65 -16.95 -14.40
CA PRO A 47 -31.61 -16.09 -13.72
C PRO A 47 -33.02 -16.27 -14.29
N PRO A 48 -34.07 -16.10 -13.46
CA PRO A 48 -35.45 -16.29 -13.89
C PRO A 48 -35.84 -15.26 -14.97
N GLN A 49 -36.29 -15.75 -16.12
CA GLN A 49 -36.93 -14.91 -17.13
C GLN A 49 -38.34 -14.58 -16.65
N VAL A 50 -38.55 -13.32 -16.26
CA VAL A 50 -39.89 -12.76 -16.02
C VAL A 50 -40.59 -12.63 -17.37
N ARG A 51 -41.49 -13.57 -17.68
CA ARG A 51 -42.47 -13.39 -18.75
C ARG A 51 -43.57 -12.47 -18.20
N ALA A 52 -43.63 -11.26 -18.74
CA ALA A 52 -44.77 -10.38 -18.54
C ALA A 52 -45.99 -11.06 -19.18
N ALA A 53 -46.97 -11.42 -18.36
CA ALA A 53 -48.31 -11.77 -18.81
C ALA A 53 -48.98 -10.48 -19.30
N SER A 54 -49.24 -10.38 -20.60
CA SER A 54 -50.22 -9.44 -21.15
C SER A 54 -51.50 -10.21 -21.43
N GLU A 55 -52.44 -10.17 -20.48
CA GLU A 55 -53.83 -10.52 -20.74
C GLU A 55 -54.62 -9.26 -21.05
N ASN A 56 -55.39 -9.37 -22.13
CA ASN A 56 -56.30 -8.37 -22.65
C ASN A 56 -57.39 -8.03 -21.64
N VAL A 57 -57.55 -6.74 -21.28
CA VAL A 57 -58.84 -6.22 -20.83
C VAL A 57 -59.06 -4.83 -21.41
N THR A 58 -60.05 -4.75 -22.28
CA THR A 58 -60.67 -3.56 -22.84
C THR A 58 -61.58 -2.92 -21.78
N SER A 59 -61.39 -1.64 -21.46
CA SER A 59 -62.45 -0.60 -21.38
C SER A 59 -62.06 0.61 -20.50
N SER A 60 -62.06 1.77 -21.16
CA SER A 60 -62.43 3.12 -20.70
C SER A 60 -62.16 3.55 -19.24
N SER A 61 -61.06 4.29 -19.04
CA SER A 61 -60.98 5.38 -18.05
C SER A 61 -59.83 6.33 -18.42
N PRO A 62 -60.01 7.68 -18.40
CA PRO A 62 -58.93 8.63 -18.64
C PRO A 62 -58.18 8.86 -17.32
N HIS A 63 -57.31 7.92 -16.94
CA HIS A 63 -56.37 8.15 -15.84
C HIS A 63 -55.10 8.83 -16.37
N THR A 64 -54.91 10.07 -15.94
CA THR A 64 -53.69 10.87 -16.04
C THR A 64 -52.47 10.05 -15.63
N VAL A 65 -51.62 9.75 -16.61
CA VAL A 65 -50.34 9.07 -16.43
C VAL A 65 -49.37 10.06 -15.77
N THR A 66 -49.24 9.98 -14.45
CA THR A 66 -48.09 10.58 -13.76
C THR A 66 -46.86 9.76 -14.11
N GLU A 67 -46.11 10.19 -15.11
CA GLU A 67 -44.76 9.71 -15.39
C GLU A 67 -43.89 9.96 -14.16
N LYS A 68 -43.56 8.89 -13.43
CA LYS A 68 -42.49 8.94 -12.43
C LYS A 68 -41.17 9.18 -13.18
N PRO A 69 -40.41 10.25 -12.87
CA PRO A 69 -39.11 10.44 -13.49
C PRO A 69 -38.18 9.31 -13.02
N ARG A 70 -37.92 8.36 -13.93
CA ARG A 70 -36.86 7.36 -13.75
C ARG A 70 -35.53 8.11 -13.74
N ASN A 71 -35.02 8.33 -12.54
CA ASN A 71 -33.69 8.86 -12.27
C ASN A 71 -32.64 7.82 -12.73
N ARG A 72 -32.45 7.69 -14.04
CA ARG A 72 -31.37 6.89 -14.61
C ARG A 72 -30.11 7.70 -14.43
N LEU A 73 -29.25 7.26 -13.52
CA LEU A 73 -27.88 7.73 -13.35
C LEU A 73 -27.22 7.76 -14.74
N ARG A 74 -27.17 8.93 -15.38
CA ARG A 74 -26.48 9.10 -16.65
C ARG A 74 -25.00 9.00 -16.30
N LYS A 75 -24.36 7.89 -16.69
CA LYS A 75 -22.90 7.82 -16.72
C LYS A 75 -22.42 9.02 -17.54
N GLN A 76 -21.83 10.01 -16.88
CA GLN A 76 -21.01 11.00 -17.54
C GLN A 76 -19.92 10.21 -18.25
N ASN A 77 -20.00 10.13 -19.56
CA ASN A 77 -18.86 9.72 -20.36
C ASN A 77 -17.90 10.91 -20.30
N GLU A 78 -16.94 10.85 -19.39
CA GLU A 78 -15.80 11.76 -19.43
C GLU A 78 -15.17 11.66 -20.82
N PRO A 79 -14.87 12.81 -21.46
CA PRO A 79 -14.20 12.80 -22.76
C PRO A 79 -12.85 12.09 -22.63
N PRO A 80 -12.42 11.34 -23.67
CA PRO A 80 -11.17 10.60 -23.64
C PRO A 80 -10.02 11.59 -23.45
N THR A 81 -9.46 11.60 -22.24
CA THR A 81 -8.25 12.34 -21.91
C THR A 81 -7.17 11.91 -22.90
N LEU A 82 -6.63 12.88 -23.64
CA LEU A 82 -5.53 12.68 -24.60
C LEU A 82 -4.42 11.83 -23.97
N PRO A 83 -3.71 10.99 -24.75
CA PRO A 83 -2.63 10.17 -24.21
C PRO A 83 -1.59 11.10 -23.59
N HIS A 84 -1.58 11.14 -22.26
CA HIS A 84 -0.58 11.83 -21.46
C HIS A 84 0.76 11.29 -21.94
N THR A 85 1.57 12.14 -22.56
CA THR A 85 2.93 11.77 -22.97
C THR A 85 3.66 11.37 -21.70
N SER A 86 3.83 10.07 -21.50
CA SER A 86 4.44 9.53 -20.30
C SER A 86 5.89 9.99 -20.29
N GLU A 87 6.24 10.88 -19.37
CA GLU A 87 7.64 11.23 -19.15
C GLU A 87 8.44 9.94 -18.86
N PRO A 88 9.69 9.85 -19.36
CA PRO A 88 10.51 8.67 -19.13
C PRO A 88 10.69 8.45 -17.62
N ALA A 89 10.55 7.20 -17.19
CA ALA A 89 10.80 6.83 -15.80
C ALA A 89 12.26 7.15 -15.45
N VAL A 90 12.44 7.95 -14.40
CA VAL A 90 13.77 8.23 -13.85
C VAL A 90 14.15 7.05 -12.96
N ASP A 91 15.23 6.37 -13.31
CA ASP A 91 15.81 5.32 -12.48
C ASP A 91 16.76 5.93 -11.45
N LEU A 92 16.60 5.52 -10.20
CA LEU A 92 17.51 5.84 -9.10
C LEU A 92 18.17 4.56 -8.59
N PHE A 93 19.25 4.73 -7.82
CA PHE A 93 19.96 3.65 -7.15
C PHE A 93 19.79 3.82 -5.64
N ILE A 94 19.23 2.82 -5.00
CA ILE A 94 19.05 2.75 -3.55
C ILE A 94 20.19 1.92 -2.97
N LEU A 95 20.79 2.44 -1.90
CA LEU A 95 21.81 1.74 -1.13
C LEU A 95 21.19 1.20 0.15
N GLU A 96 21.25 -0.10 0.36
CA GLU A 96 20.63 -0.79 1.49
C GLU A 96 21.67 -1.57 2.29
N TYR A 97 21.62 -1.48 3.60
CA TYR A 97 22.44 -2.27 4.51
C TYR A 97 21.63 -3.41 5.12
N GLU A 98 22.23 -4.59 5.19
CA GLU A 98 21.70 -5.76 5.89
C GLU A 98 22.78 -6.36 6.78
N SER A 99 22.49 -6.57 8.06
CA SER A 99 23.44 -7.19 9.00
C SER A 99 23.74 -8.64 8.57
N TYR A 100 25.02 -9.03 8.57
CA TYR A 100 25.48 -10.35 8.16
C TYR A 100 26.71 -10.74 9.02
N PRO A 101 26.83 -12.00 9.48
CA PRO A 101 26.04 -13.18 9.13
C PRO A 101 24.72 -13.35 9.91
N THR A 102 24.52 -12.61 10.99
CA THR A 102 23.31 -12.69 11.81
C THR A 102 22.38 -11.51 11.52
N SER A 103 21.11 -11.78 11.23
CA SER A 103 20.06 -10.77 11.08
C SER A 103 19.62 -10.24 12.45
N SER A 104 20.54 -9.58 13.15
CA SER A 104 20.28 -9.00 14.48
C SER A 104 19.54 -7.67 14.39
N GLU A 105 19.70 -6.97 13.27
CA GLU A 105 19.10 -5.67 13.04
C GLU A 105 18.29 -5.68 11.74
N PRO A 106 17.16 -4.94 11.69
CA PRO A 106 16.43 -4.79 10.46
C PRO A 106 17.30 -4.03 9.44
N GLY A 107 17.18 -4.42 8.17
CA GLY A 107 17.88 -3.71 7.09
C GLY A 107 17.56 -2.21 7.08
N LYS A 108 18.51 -1.40 6.61
CA LYS A 108 18.41 0.06 6.63
C LYS A 108 18.74 0.64 5.26
N VAL A 109 17.95 1.60 4.79
CA VAL A 109 18.31 2.42 3.62
C VAL A 109 19.40 3.40 4.03
N LEU A 110 20.54 3.35 3.34
CA LEU A 110 21.70 4.20 3.57
C LEU A 110 21.64 5.49 2.74
N GLY A 111 21.05 5.43 1.54
CA GLY A 111 20.88 6.61 0.69
C GLY A 111 20.24 6.30 -0.66
N VAL A 112 19.86 7.36 -1.37
CA VAL A 112 19.30 7.30 -2.73
C VAL A 112 20.16 8.17 -3.64
N TYR A 113 20.51 7.64 -4.81
CA TYR A 113 21.52 8.21 -5.70
C TYR A 113 21.03 8.21 -7.14
N SER A 114 21.40 9.21 -7.93
CA SER A 114 21.01 9.33 -9.34
C SER A 114 21.86 8.50 -10.30
N THR A 115 23.10 8.17 -9.93
CA THR A 115 24.05 7.49 -10.83
C THR A 115 24.73 6.30 -10.17
N LEU A 116 25.20 5.36 -11.01
CA LEU A 116 25.97 4.20 -10.54
C LEU A 116 27.30 4.62 -9.87
N ASN A 117 27.90 5.73 -10.30
CA ASN A 117 29.15 6.22 -9.73
C ASN A 117 28.94 6.82 -8.33
N SER A 118 27.88 7.62 -8.14
CA SER A 118 27.57 8.23 -6.85
C SER A 118 27.16 7.17 -5.82
N VAL A 119 26.31 6.21 -6.20
CA VAL A 119 25.93 5.11 -5.29
C VAL A 119 27.10 4.20 -4.91
N THR A 120 28.04 3.95 -5.84
CA THR A 120 29.25 3.17 -5.56
C THR A 120 30.19 3.94 -4.61
N SER A 121 30.32 5.25 -4.80
CA SER A 121 31.07 6.11 -3.89
C SER A 121 30.43 6.16 -2.50
N GLY A 122 29.09 6.21 -2.45
CA GLY A 122 28.30 6.08 -1.23
C GLY A 122 28.53 4.74 -0.53
N ALA A 123 28.53 3.63 -1.27
CA ALA A 123 28.84 2.30 -0.71
C ALA A 123 30.20 2.29 0.02
N PHE A 124 31.24 2.85 -0.60
CA PHE A 124 32.55 2.96 0.03
C PHE A 124 32.55 3.90 1.25
N ALA A 125 31.82 5.01 1.19
CA ALA A 125 31.64 5.90 2.35
C ALA A 125 30.96 5.21 3.53
N HIS A 126 30.12 4.20 3.26
CA HIS A 126 29.48 3.35 4.27
C HIS A 126 30.27 2.08 4.62
N GLY A 127 31.56 2.00 4.24
CA GLY A 127 32.44 0.92 4.67
C GLY A 127 32.36 -0.36 3.82
N ALA A 128 31.82 -0.28 2.61
CA ALA A 128 32.02 -1.34 1.62
C ALA A 128 33.53 -1.50 1.34
N TYR A 129 34.02 -2.73 1.23
CA TYR A 129 35.43 -2.99 0.93
C TYR A 129 35.65 -3.96 -0.25
N THR A 130 34.72 -4.90 -0.48
CA THR A 130 34.81 -5.83 -1.60
C THR A 130 33.41 -6.23 -2.07
N PHE A 131 33.30 -6.77 -3.29
CA PHE A 131 32.07 -7.40 -3.74
C PHE A 131 31.83 -8.72 -3.03
N SER A 132 30.57 -9.05 -2.75
CA SER A 132 30.22 -10.42 -2.39
C SER A 132 30.39 -11.35 -3.59
N ARG A 133 30.32 -12.67 -3.38
CA ARG A 133 30.41 -13.63 -4.48
C ARG A 133 29.30 -13.39 -5.51
N GLU A 134 28.10 -13.10 -5.03
CA GLU A 134 26.94 -12.75 -5.84
C GLU A 134 27.12 -11.36 -6.47
N GLY A 135 27.68 -10.41 -5.71
CA GLY A 135 28.01 -9.07 -6.18
C GLY A 135 29.02 -9.02 -7.31
N LEU A 136 29.93 -9.99 -7.42
CA LEU A 136 30.86 -10.08 -8.55
C LEU A 136 30.16 -10.37 -9.89
N LEU A 137 28.99 -11.02 -9.87
CA LEU A 137 28.23 -11.35 -11.08
C LEU A 137 27.29 -10.22 -11.50
N HIS A 138 26.73 -9.50 -10.53
CA HIS A 138 25.65 -8.53 -10.77
C HIS A 138 26.01 -7.09 -10.41
N SER A 139 27.20 -6.86 -9.84
CA SER A 139 27.69 -5.55 -9.36
C SER A 139 26.70 -4.82 -8.45
N ASN A 140 25.93 -5.59 -7.66
CA ASN A 140 24.82 -5.08 -6.86
C ASN A 140 24.95 -5.36 -5.36
N GLU A 141 26.04 -5.99 -4.92
CA GLU A 141 26.23 -6.31 -3.50
C GLU A 141 27.70 -6.20 -3.10
N TYR A 142 27.94 -5.46 -2.03
CA TYR A 142 29.23 -5.30 -1.37
C TYR A 142 29.19 -5.95 0.01
N LEU A 143 30.36 -6.37 0.48
CA LEU A 143 30.59 -6.74 1.87
C LEU A 143 31.12 -5.53 2.63
N SER A 144 30.66 -5.41 3.88
CA SER A 144 31.13 -4.48 4.90
C SER A 144 31.55 -5.29 6.14
N LEU A 145 32.24 -4.66 7.10
CA LEU A 145 32.73 -5.37 8.30
C LEU A 145 31.62 -6.02 9.13
N THR A 146 30.41 -5.45 9.10
CA THR A 146 29.27 -5.84 9.95
C THR A 146 28.11 -6.44 9.15
N GLY A 147 28.19 -6.43 7.83
CA GLY A 147 27.04 -6.73 6.99
C GLY A 147 27.28 -6.72 5.49
N ARG A 148 26.18 -6.69 4.75
CA ARG A 148 26.14 -6.54 3.29
C ARG A 148 25.54 -5.20 2.93
N ILE A 149 26.04 -4.60 1.86
CA ILE A 149 25.52 -3.37 1.29
C ILE A 149 25.01 -3.70 -0.12
N LYS A 150 23.70 -3.62 -0.32
CA LYS A 150 23.03 -3.91 -1.58
C LYS A 150 22.73 -2.64 -2.35
N LEU A 151 22.77 -2.78 -3.67
CA LEU A 151 22.52 -1.75 -4.64
C LEU A 151 21.26 -2.13 -5.44
N ALA A 152 20.18 -1.38 -5.26
CA ALA A 152 18.91 -1.64 -5.94
C ALA A 152 18.62 -0.51 -6.94
N ARG A 153 18.59 -0.84 -8.24
CA ARG A 153 18.10 0.09 -9.27
C ARG A 153 16.58 0.09 -9.27
N THR A 154 15.97 1.25 -9.06
CA THR A 154 14.53 1.40 -8.88
C THR A 154 13.99 2.59 -9.66
N ALA A 155 12.92 2.37 -10.43
CA ALA A 155 12.21 3.43 -11.12
C ALA A 155 11.33 4.24 -10.15
N VAL A 156 11.40 5.57 -10.25
CA VAL A 156 10.57 6.47 -9.44
C VAL A 156 9.13 6.44 -9.95
N GLN A 157 8.19 6.09 -9.06
CA GLN A 157 6.77 6.03 -9.38
C GLN A 157 6.14 7.42 -9.30
N ARG A 158 5.59 7.88 -10.44
CA ARG A 158 4.85 9.15 -10.58
C ARG A 158 3.33 8.98 -10.63
N THR A 159 2.88 7.73 -10.76
CA THR A 159 1.46 7.39 -10.91
C THR A 159 1.07 6.34 -9.88
N GLY A 160 -0.13 6.43 -9.32
CA GLY A 160 -0.61 5.46 -8.35
C GLY A 160 -1.80 5.98 -7.56
N VAL A 161 -2.22 5.20 -6.57
CA VAL A 161 -3.27 5.61 -5.63
C VAL A 161 -2.67 6.68 -4.72
N ARG A 162 -3.21 7.90 -4.80
CA ARG A 162 -2.88 8.97 -3.85
C ARG A 162 -3.76 8.83 -2.62
N ALA A 163 -3.15 8.91 -1.45
CA ALA A 163 -3.86 8.98 -0.19
C ALA A 163 -3.69 10.35 0.45
N PHE A 164 -4.71 10.80 1.16
CA PHE A 164 -4.62 11.99 1.98
C PHE A 164 -3.53 11.79 3.05
N VAL A 165 -2.57 12.71 3.06
CA VAL A 165 -1.53 12.75 4.07
C VAL A 165 -2.06 13.63 5.20
N PRO A 166 -2.25 13.08 6.41
CA PRO A 166 -2.62 13.90 7.54
C PRO A 166 -1.49 14.90 7.79
N GLU A 167 -1.82 16.19 7.76
CA GLU A 167 -0.91 17.23 8.22
C GLU A 167 -0.93 17.24 9.75
N ARG A 168 0.21 17.54 10.39
CA ARG A 168 0.19 18.00 11.79
C ARG A 168 -0.59 19.30 11.79
N SER A 169 -1.90 19.20 11.95
CA SER A 169 -2.70 20.36 12.31
C SER A 169 -2.19 20.74 13.68
N ASP A 170 -1.47 21.86 13.74
CA ASP A 170 -1.41 22.66 14.96
C ASP A 170 -2.87 23.00 15.23
N SER A 171 -3.52 22.18 16.05
CA SER A 171 -4.83 22.55 16.52
C SER A 171 -4.67 23.90 17.18
N LEU A 172 -5.48 24.85 16.73
CA LEU A 172 -5.54 26.20 17.30
C LEU A 172 -5.72 26.18 18.83
N HIS A 173 -6.07 25.04 19.44
CA HIS A 173 -6.28 24.80 20.87
C HIS A 173 -5.50 23.59 21.45
N GLY A 174 -4.53 23.00 20.73
CA GLY A 174 -3.70 21.90 21.27
C GLY A 174 -4.35 20.51 21.38
N GLU A 175 -5.59 20.32 20.92
CA GLU A 175 -6.23 19.00 20.85
C GLU A 175 -5.80 18.22 19.60
N SER A 176 -5.47 16.93 19.76
CA SER A 176 -5.09 16.07 18.64
C SER A 176 -6.27 15.78 17.72
N VAL A 177 -6.18 16.20 16.46
CA VAL A 177 -7.21 15.89 15.46
C VAL A 177 -7.25 14.38 15.22
N ARG A 178 -8.44 13.82 15.43
CA ARG A 178 -8.73 12.39 15.27
C ARG A 178 -8.72 11.99 13.78
N LEU A 179 -7.61 11.41 13.33
CA LEU A 179 -7.36 10.98 11.95
C LEU A 179 -8.24 9.79 11.47
N ASP A 180 -9.07 9.23 12.37
CA ASP A 180 -10.02 8.17 12.09
C ASP A 180 -11.37 8.67 11.54
N ILE A 181 -11.64 9.98 11.62
CA ILE A 181 -12.89 10.58 11.16
C ILE A 181 -12.63 11.34 9.84
N PRO A 182 -13.30 11.01 8.72
CA PRO A 182 -13.18 11.77 7.49
C PRO A 182 -13.74 13.18 7.71
N HIS A 183 -12.88 14.20 7.62
CA HIS A 183 -13.29 15.59 7.69
C HIS A 183 -13.60 16.14 6.30
N PRO A 184 -14.68 16.94 6.16
CA PRO A 184 -15.04 17.55 4.88
C PRO A 184 -13.88 18.43 4.41
N GLU A 185 -13.48 18.24 3.16
CA GLU A 185 -12.33 18.94 2.60
C GLU A 185 -12.55 20.46 2.67
N PRO A 186 -11.58 21.25 3.17
CA PRO A 186 -11.53 22.64 2.77
C PRO A 186 -11.37 22.64 1.25
N ASN A 187 -12.25 23.34 0.53
CA ASN A 187 -12.24 23.47 -0.93
C ASN A 187 -10.88 24.04 -1.40
N GLU A 188 -9.85 23.22 -1.49
CA GLU A 188 -8.59 23.55 -2.15
C GLU A 188 -8.77 23.31 -3.65
N ARG A 189 -9.52 24.22 -4.26
CA ARG A 189 -9.41 24.43 -5.70
C ARG A 189 -7.95 24.77 -6.00
N HIS A 190 -7.30 23.92 -6.77
CA HIS A 190 -6.01 24.16 -7.42
C HIS A 190 -4.86 24.51 -6.46
N LYS A 191 -4.29 23.51 -5.77
CA LYS A 191 -2.84 23.53 -5.55
C LYS A 191 -2.18 23.27 -6.91
N SER A 192 -1.86 24.40 -7.55
CA SER A 192 -0.89 24.62 -8.61
C SER A 192 -0.18 23.36 -9.12
N GLU A 193 -0.23 23.19 -10.43
CA GLU A 193 0.88 22.66 -11.21
C GLU A 193 2.14 23.49 -10.87
N GLU A 194 2.73 23.27 -9.71
CA GLU A 194 4.12 23.62 -9.46
C GLU A 194 4.89 22.76 -10.45
N LYS A 195 5.22 23.40 -11.56
CA LYS A 195 6.20 22.97 -12.55
C LYS A 195 7.29 22.23 -11.78
N LEU A 196 7.39 20.92 -12.02
CA LEU A 196 8.35 19.97 -11.46
C LEU A 196 9.77 20.51 -11.65
N ILE A 197 10.18 21.46 -10.82
CA ILE A 197 11.56 21.48 -10.35
C ILE A 197 11.67 20.11 -9.72
N MET A 198 12.49 19.22 -10.30
CA MET A 198 12.83 17.97 -9.62
C MET A 198 13.24 18.41 -8.22
N ARG A 199 12.37 18.13 -7.23
CA ARG A 199 12.79 18.27 -5.86
C ARG A 199 13.94 17.29 -5.75
N ASP A 200 15.05 17.73 -5.20
CA ASP A 200 16.21 16.87 -4.92
C ASP A 200 15.88 15.80 -3.87
N ALA A 201 14.60 15.43 -3.71
CA ALA A 201 14.11 14.49 -2.74
C ALA A 201 13.05 13.57 -3.38
N VAL A 202 13.07 12.32 -2.95
CA VAL A 202 12.06 11.31 -3.23
C VAL A 202 11.46 10.80 -1.94
N PHE A 203 10.27 10.21 -2.04
CA PHE A 203 9.57 9.61 -0.91
C PHE A 203 9.65 8.09 -1.00
N LEU A 204 10.25 7.46 0.01
CA LEU A 204 10.31 6.02 0.16
C LEU A 204 9.10 5.54 0.95
N ALA A 205 8.37 4.56 0.42
CA ALA A 205 7.40 3.81 1.21
C ALA A 205 8.12 2.62 1.85
N VAL A 206 8.10 2.53 3.17
CA VAL A 206 8.86 1.51 3.93
C VAL A 206 7.92 0.73 4.85
N ARG A 207 8.14 -0.58 4.94
CA ARG A 207 7.55 -1.46 5.94
C ARG A 207 8.64 -2.05 6.81
N THR A 208 8.61 -1.76 8.10
CA THR A 208 9.49 -2.36 9.11
C THR A 208 8.72 -3.44 9.87
N GLY A 209 9.25 -4.66 9.89
CA GLY A 209 8.74 -5.77 10.69
C GLY A 209 9.74 -6.24 11.75
N PRO A 210 9.44 -7.31 12.50
CA PRO A 210 10.28 -7.75 13.62
C PRO A 210 11.65 -8.28 13.21
N GLN A 211 11.77 -8.80 11.98
CA GLN A 211 13.00 -9.42 11.49
C GLN A 211 13.74 -8.55 10.48
N ALA A 212 13.01 -7.71 9.74
CA ALA A 212 13.57 -6.98 8.61
C ALA A 212 12.72 -5.74 8.30
N ALA A 213 13.36 -4.76 7.69
CA ALA A 213 12.67 -3.73 6.92
C ALA A 213 12.62 -4.12 5.44
N SER A 214 11.52 -3.77 4.78
CA SER A 214 11.30 -3.95 3.36
C SER A 214 10.84 -2.62 2.81
N TRP A 215 11.50 -2.14 1.78
CA TRP A 215 10.99 -1.01 1.00
C TRP A 215 9.87 -1.52 0.08
N ILE A 216 8.85 -0.68 -0.10
CA ILE A 216 7.68 -0.94 -0.95
C ILE A 216 7.88 -0.27 -2.32
N GLY A 217 8.53 0.90 -2.34
CA GLY A 217 8.84 1.61 -3.58
C GLY A 217 9.38 3.03 -3.34
N VAL A 218 9.80 3.66 -4.43
CA VAL A 218 10.27 5.05 -4.50
C VAL A 218 9.24 5.87 -5.26
N PHE A 219 8.84 7.02 -4.73
CA PHE A 219 7.76 7.84 -5.27
C PHE A 219 8.19 9.29 -5.39
N ALA A 220 7.66 9.96 -6.42
CA ALA A 220 7.88 11.40 -6.62
C ALA A 220 7.07 12.25 -5.61
N ASP A 221 5.94 11.74 -5.13
CA ASP A 221 5.04 12.46 -4.22
C ASP A 221 4.83 11.70 -2.90
N LYS A 222 4.82 12.47 -1.80
CA LYS A 222 4.50 11.97 -0.45
C LYS A 222 3.14 11.27 -0.38
N SER A 223 2.11 11.81 -1.04
CA SER A 223 0.78 11.22 -1.08
C SER A 223 0.71 9.90 -1.84
N LEU A 224 1.58 9.70 -2.83
CA LEU A 224 1.70 8.44 -3.57
C LEU A 224 2.39 7.39 -2.71
N ALA A 225 3.53 7.75 -2.08
CA ALA A 225 4.22 6.86 -1.14
C ALA A 225 3.27 6.41 -0.01
N TRP A 226 2.51 7.35 0.55
CA TRP A 226 1.56 7.03 1.59
C TRP A 226 0.43 6.12 1.12
N GLY A 227 -0.10 6.34 -0.10
CA GLY A 227 -1.07 5.44 -0.71
C GLY A 227 -0.52 4.02 -0.89
N ALA A 228 0.76 3.89 -1.26
CA ALA A 228 1.43 2.59 -1.37
C ALA A 228 1.60 1.91 0.01
N CYS A 229 1.97 2.65 1.06
CA CYS A 229 2.00 2.13 2.43
C CYS A 229 0.63 1.59 2.87
N LEU A 230 -0.44 2.36 2.65
CA LEU A 230 -1.80 1.94 3.01
C LEU A 230 -2.25 0.72 2.21
N LYS A 231 -1.88 0.65 0.93
CA LYS A 231 -2.14 -0.52 0.09
C LYS A 231 -1.41 -1.76 0.61
N ASP A 232 -0.12 -1.66 0.93
CA ASP A 232 0.66 -2.79 1.47
C ASP A 232 0.11 -3.25 2.83
N LYS A 233 -0.22 -2.31 3.72
CA LYS A 233 -0.90 -2.62 4.98
C LYS A 233 -2.20 -3.39 4.75
N ALA A 234 -3.05 -2.93 3.83
CA ALA A 234 -4.31 -3.61 3.52
C ALA A 234 -4.07 -5.04 3.01
N MET A 235 -3.03 -5.24 2.19
CA MET A 235 -2.62 -6.58 1.75
C MET A 235 -2.21 -7.47 2.93
N CYS A 236 -1.44 -6.95 3.89
CA CYS A 236 -1.10 -7.68 5.12
C CYS A 236 -2.34 -8.04 5.95
N ALA A 237 -3.30 -7.12 6.09
CA ALA A 237 -4.55 -7.34 6.81
C ALA A 237 -5.48 -8.35 6.12
N VAL A 238 -5.33 -8.56 4.80
CA VAL A 238 -6.01 -9.66 4.09
C VAL A 238 -5.37 -11.01 4.40
N SER A 239 -4.05 -11.05 4.57
CA SER A 239 -3.31 -12.28 4.88
C SER A 239 -3.38 -12.71 6.34
N GLY A 240 -3.67 -11.79 7.26
CA GLY A 240 -3.74 -12.07 8.70
C GLY A 240 -4.53 -11.00 9.45
N THR A 241 -4.90 -11.28 10.70
CA THR A 241 -5.68 -10.32 11.51
C THR A 241 -4.76 -9.24 12.07
N LEU A 242 -4.97 -8.01 11.62
CA LEU A 242 -4.27 -6.82 12.09
C LEU A 242 -5.01 -6.21 13.29
N CYS A 243 -4.28 -5.90 14.36
CA CYS A 243 -4.77 -5.32 15.60
C CYS A 243 -3.88 -4.17 16.06
N ASP A 244 -4.31 -3.45 17.11
CA ASP A 244 -3.50 -2.43 17.80
C ASP A 244 -2.99 -1.34 16.84
N GLU A 245 -3.84 -0.93 15.89
CA GLU A 245 -3.47 0.06 14.88
C GLU A 245 -3.38 1.45 15.47
N ALA A 246 -2.25 2.13 15.24
CA ALA A 246 -2.07 3.53 15.59
C ALA A 246 -1.50 4.31 14.40
N ARG A 247 -2.12 5.46 14.09
CA ARG A 247 -1.61 6.40 13.08
C ARG A 247 -0.92 7.54 13.78
N THR A 248 0.28 7.87 13.33
CA THR A 248 1.09 8.96 13.88
C THR A 248 1.73 9.74 12.73
N ILE A 249 2.23 10.92 13.06
CA ILE A 249 3.09 11.68 12.15
C ILE A 249 4.47 11.70 12.78
N GLY A 250 5.41 11.01 12.12
CA GLY A 250 6.80 10.90 12.53
C GLY A 250 7.60 12.17 12.25
N ASP A 251 8.90 11.99 12.13
CA ASP A 251 9.85 13.07 11.84
C ASP A 251 9.59 13.67 10.45
N ASN A 252 9.99 14.93 10.26
CA ASN A 252 9.80 15.67 9.00
C ASN A 252 8.35 15.69 8.50
N ASN A 253 7.37 15.63 9.42
CA ASN A 253 5.95 15.57 9.11
C ASN A 253 5.56 14.32 8.28
N MET A 254 6.30 13.21 8.37
CA MET A 254 6.01 12.03 7.57
C MET A 254 4.94 11.11 8.19
N PRO A 255 3.96 10.62 7.40
CA PRO A 255 2.91 9.76 7.92
C PRO A 255 3.47 8.36 8.26
N GLN A 256 3.00 7.84 9.38
CA GLN A 256 3.34 6.51 9.86
C GLN A 256 2.09 5.81 10.39
N ILE A 257 2.02 4.50 10.21
CA ILE A 257 1.05 3.64 10.87
C ILE A 257 1.76 2.42 11.46
N THR A 258 1.49 2.13 12.72
CA THR A 258 1.94 0.91 13.39
C THR A 258 0.75 -0.01 13.59
N GLY A 259 1.02 -1.31 13.67
CA GLY A 259 0.01 -2.32 13.98
C GLY A 259 0.62 -3.68 14.25
N ARG A 260 -0.12 -4.55 14.93
CA ARG A 260 0.30 -5.91 15.26
C ARG A 260 -0.44 -6.93 14.40
N LEU A 261 0.30 -7.70 13.62
CA LEU A 261 -0.24 -8.82 12.85
C LEU A 261 -0.18 -10.08 13.72
N ILE A 262 -1.34 -10.70 13.99
CA ILE A 262 -1.40 -11.88 14.87
C ILE A 262 -0.54 -13.01 14.28
N GLY A 263 0.40 -13.50 15.09
CA GLY A 263 1.36 -14.55 14.71
C GLY A 263 2.65 -14.05 14.06
N SER A 264 2.69 -12.80 13.59
CA SER A 264 3.87 -12.25 12.89
C SER A 264 4.53 -11.06 13.61
N GLY A 265 3.89 -10.46 14.61
CA GLY A 265 4.48 -9.42 15.45
C GLY A 265 4.08 -8.00 15.04
N HIS A 266 4.88 -7.01 15.46
CA HIS A 266 4.62 -5.59 15.19
C HIS A 266 5.21 -5.16 13.85
N PHE A 267 4.41 -4.44 13.09
CA PHE A 267 4.79 -3.84 11.83
C PHE A 267 4.55 -2.35 11.87
N THR A 268 5.38 -1.65 11.11
CA THR A 268 5.31 -0.22 10.91
C THR A 268 5.36 0.07 9.43
N TRP A 269 4.40 0.81 8.90
CA TRP A 269 4.42 1.37 7.56
C TRP A 269 4.66 2.86 7.67
N MET A 270 5.71 3.36 7.05
CA MET A 270 6.12 4.76 7.14
C MET A 270 6.53 5.28 5.77
N VAL A 271 6.46 6.60 5.61
CA VAL A 271 7.06 7.29 4.47
C VAL A 271 8.33 7.96 4.95
N ASP A 272 9.43 7.81 4.22
CA ASP A 272 10.67 8.53 4.49
C ASP A 272 10.98 9.46 3.33
N GLU A 273 11.37 10.70 3.64
CA GLU A 273 11.89 11.64 2.65
C GLU A 273 13.40 11.46 2.53
N CYS A 274 13.88 11.23 1.31
CA CYS A 274 15.29 10.98 1.02
C CYS A 274 15.78 11.98 -0.02
N VAL A 275 16.80 12.74 0.34
CA VAL A 275 17.52 13.61 -0.59
C VAL A 275 18.32 12.75 -1.56
N ILE A 276 18.18 13.02 -2.86
CA ILE A 276 18.93 12.37 -3.93
C ILE A 276 20.36 12.94 -3.89
N ASP A 277 21.34 12.08 -3.62
CA ASP A 277 22.73 12.49 -3.71
C ASP A 277 23.20 12.49 -5.18
N ASP A 278 23.38 13.71 -5.67
CA ASP A 278 23.86 14.04 -6.99
C ASP A 278 25.37 14.29 -7.03
N SER A 279 26.11 13.95 -5.97
CA SER A 279 27.56 14.17 -5.84
C SER A 279 28.29 13.76 -7.12
N ARG A 280 28.45 14.74 -8.01
CA ARG A 280 29.37 14.64 -9.14
C ARG A 280 30.73 14.54 -8.47
N PRO A 281 31.58 13.56 -8.83
CA PRO A 281 32.94 13.55 -8.34
C PRO A 281 33.54 14.89 -8.75
N THR A 282 33.69 15.82 -7.79
CA THR A 282 34.52 17.00 -8.00
C THR A 282 35.87 16.44 -8.40
N PRO A 283 36.36 16.71 -9.62
CA PRO A 283 37.66 16.21 -10.02
C PRO A 283 38.63 16.74 -8.98
N LYS A 284 39.12 15.83 -8.12
CA LYS A 284 40.18 16.17 -7.18
C LYS A 284 41.30 16.65 -8.08
N GLN A 285 41.55 17.96 -8.03
CA GLN A 285 42.68 18.60 -8.69
C GLN A 285 43.87 17.70 -8.37
N ALA A 286 44.42 17.08 -9.41
CA ALA A 286 45.60 16.24 -9.27
C ALA A 286 46.66 17.12 -8.60
N VAL A 287 46.90 16.89 -7.32
CA VAL A 287 48.05 17.42 -6.62
C VAL A 287 49.23 16.74 -7.30
N ARG A 288 49.79 17.45 -8.29
CA ARG A 288 51.12 17.19 -8.81
C ARG A 288 52.07 17.54 -7.68
N ASP A 289 52.40 16.55 -6.87
CA ASP A 289 53.59 16.65 -6.03
C ASP A 289 54.82 16.50 -6.93
N VAL A 290 55.69 17.51 -6.79
CA VAL A 290 57.00 17.71 -7.41
C VAL A 290 58.05 16.90 -6.67
#